data_AF-A0A7K2ZGV7-F1
#
_entry.id   AF-A0A7K2ZGV7-F1
#
_cell.length_a   1.000
_cell.length_b   1.000
_cell.length_c   1.000
_cell.angle_alpha   90.00
_cell.angle_beta   90.00
_cell.angle_gamma   90.00
#
_symmetry.space_group_name_H-M   'P 1'
#
loop_
_entity.id
_entity.type
_entity.pdbx_description
1 polymer ?
#
loop_
_entity_poly.entity_id
_entity_poly.type
_entity_poly.pdbx_seq_one_letter_code
_entity_poly.pdbx_strand_id
1 'polypeptide(L)'
;EPAPCLHHDAPRAAHLALRAAHAAYESRFGHSFVICLDALPPSQHVDQVLAGIRVRLAHEVDEERAVTTDELRRLARSRLVELVTEGW
;
A
#
# COMPACT_ATOMS: atom_id res chain seq x y z
N GLU A 1 -3.40 -4.52 -10.38
CA GLU A 1 -4.32 -4.56 -9.22
C GLU A 1 -4.75 -3.13 -8.94
N PRO A 2 -6.05 -2.79 -8.94
CA PRO A 2 -6.45 -1.43 -8.65
C PRO A 2 -6.08 -1.15 -7.18
N ALA A 3 -5.32 -0.08 -6.95
CA ALA A 3 -4.98 0.38 -5.61
C ALA A 3 -6.28 0.54 -4.76
N PRO A 4 -6.22 0.35 -3.44
CA PRO A 4 -7.39 0.54 -2.58
C PRO A 4 -7.91 1.97 -2.77
N CYS A 5 -9.07 2.06 -3.41
CA CYS A 5 -9.76 3.31 -3.65
C CYS A 5 -10.45 3.69 -2.33
N LEU A 6 -10.43 4.97 -1.95
CA LEU A 6 -11.43 5.44 -0.99
C LEU A 6 -12.83 5.08 -1.51
N HIS A 7 -13.78 4.81 -0.62
CA HIS A 7 -15.18 4.62 -0.99
C HIS A 7 -15.64 5.75 -1.90
N HIS A 8 -16.48 5.48 -2.90
CA HIS A 8 -16.87 6.49 -3.90
C HIS A 8 -17.59 7.71 -3.29
N ASP A 9 -18.18 7.54 -2.10
CA ASP A 9 -18.83 8.60 -1.33
C ASP A 9 -17.88 9.43 -0.47
N ALA A 10 -16.59 9.11 -0.45
CA ALA A 10 -15.62 9.91 0.26
C ALA A 10 -15.56 11.33 -0.34
N PRO A 11 -15.36 12.37 0.48
CA PRO A 11 -15.26 13.73 -0.03
C PRO A 11 -14.20 13.85 -1.12
N ARG A 12 -14.46 14.63 -2.18
CA ARG A 12 -13.49 14.87 -3.26
C ARG A 12 -12.12 15.34 -2.74
N ALA A 13 -12.10 16.12 -1.66
CA ALA A 13 -10.88 16.56 -1.00
C ALA A 13 -10.05 15.39 -0.45
N ALA A 14 -10.69 14.32 0.05
CA ALA A 14 -10.01 13.12 0.52
C ALA A 14 -9.34 12.35 -0.63
N HIS A 15 -10.04 12.21 -1.77
CA HIS A 15 -9.45 11.61 -2.97
C HIS A 15 -8.24 12.41 -3.49
N LEU A 16 -8.34 13.75 -3.48
CA LEU A 16 -7.23 14.62 -3.87
C LEU A 16 -6.05 14.50 -2.90
N ALA A 17 -6.31 14.48 -1.59
CA ALA A 17 -5.28 14.32 -0.57
C ALA A 17 -4.55 12.97 -0.70
N LEU A 18 -5.29 11.88 -0.94
CA LEU A 18 -4.68 10.55 -1.14
C LEU A 18 -3.81 10.53 -2.41
N ARG A 19 -4.28 11.10 -3.52
CA ARG A 19 -3.46 11.24 -4.75
C ARG A 19 -2.21 12.08 -4.52
N ALA A 20 -2.33 13.18 -3.79
CA ALA A 20 -1.19 14.04 -3.46
C ALA A 20 -0.16 13.31 -2.58
N ALA A 21 -0.62 12.49 -1.62
CA ALA A 21 0.25 11.68 -0.79
C ALA A 21 1.02 10.62 -1.61
N HIS A 22 0.35 9.94 -2.54
CA HIS A 22 1.01 9.01 -3.47
C HIS A 22 2.04 9.71 -4.35
N ALA A 23 1.70 10.86 -4.94
CA ALA A 23 2.63 11.63 -5.76
C ALA A 23 3.86 12.12 -4.96
N ALA A 24 3.65 12.55 -3.71
CA ALA A 24 4.73 12.94 -2.81
C ALA A 24 5.64 11.75 -2.48
N TYR A 25 5.05 10.58 -2.22
CA TYR A 25 5.80 9.35 -1.96
C TYR A 25 6.64 8.94 -3.18
N GLU A 26 6.03 8.88 -4.36
CA GLU A 26 6.71 8.51 -5.61
C GLU A 26 7.83 9.49 -5.95
N SER A 27 7.61 10.79 -5.76
CA SER A 27 8.63 11.83 -5.95
C SER A 27 9.82 11.65 -5.01
N ARG A 28 9.58 11.28 -3.74
CA ARG A 28 10.63 11.11 -2.73
C ARG A 28 11.45 9.84 -2.93
N PHE A 29 10.79 8.70 -3.18
CA PHE A 29 11.43 7.39 -3.16
C PHE A 29 11.69 6.78 -4.54
N GLY A 30 11.09 7.35 -5.60
CA GLY A 30 11.30 6.89 -6.98
C GLY A 30 10.59 5.59 -7.35
N HIS A 31 9.65 5.14 -6.51
CA HIS A 31 8.81 3.96 -6.78
C HIS A 31 7.41 4.13 -6.23
N SER A 32 6.46 3.32 -6.72
CA SER A 32 5.09 3.30 -6.21
C SER A 32 5.03 2.83 -4.76
N PHE A 33 4.08 3.36 -4.00
CA PHE A 33 3.76 2.86 -2.66
C PHE A 33 3.20 1.44 -2.73
N VAL A 34 3.78 0.51 -1.96
CA VAL A 34 3.34 -0.88 -1.89
C VAL A 34 3.19 -1.31 -0.44
N ILE A 35 2.09 -1.99 -0.12
CA ILE A 35 1.79 -2.48 1.22
C ILE A 35 1.00 -3.80 1.11
N CYS A 36 1.38 -4.79 1.90
CA CYS A 36 0.64 -6.04 2.06
C CYS A 36 -0.52 -5.82 3.04
N LEU A 37 -1.73 -6.16 2.60
CA LEU A 37 -2.96 -5.99 3.38
C LEU A 37 -3.62 -7.32 3.76
N ASP A 38 -2.98 -8.44 3.46
CA ASP A 38 -3.54 -9.79 3.56
C ASP A 38 -3.90 -10.18 5.01
N ALA A 39 -3.25 -9.54 5.99
CA ALA A 39 -3.51 -9.75 7.41
C ALA A 39 -4.65 -8.88 7.97
N LEU A 40 -5.30 -8.05 7.14
CA LEU A 40 -6.30 -7.08 7.56
C LEU A 40 -7.63 -7.32 6.85
N PRO A 41 -8.77 -7.13 7.56
CA PRO A 41 -10.07 -7.15 6.92
C PRO A 41 -10.19 -5.97 5.92
N PRO A 42 -10.95 -6.13 4.82
CA PRO A 42 -11.10 -5.09 3.79
C PRO A 42 -11.55 -3.72 4.32
N SER A 43 -12.36 -3.72 5.38
CA SER A 43 -12.82 -2.48 6.03
C SER A 43 -11.70 -1.63 6.63
N GLN A 44 -10.54 -2.22 6.93
CA GLN A 44 -9.38 -1.54 7.51
C GLN A 44 -8.30 -1.16 6.48
N HIS A 45 -8.45 -1.60 5.22
CA HIS A 45 -7.42 -1.41 4.19
C HIS A 45 -7.13 0.07 3.93
N VAL A 46 -8.16 0.90 3.84
CA VAL A 46 -8.02 2.35 3.62
C VAL A 46 -7.26 3.01 4.76
N ASP A 47 -7.65 2.73 6.00
CA ASP A 47 -7.01 3.31 7.18
C ASP A 47 -5.54 2.86 7.27
N GLN A 48 -5.26 1.60 6.98
CA GLN A 48 -3.90 1.09 6.95
C GLN A 48 -3.05 1.75 5.88
N VAL A 49 -3.59 1.97 4.67
CA VAL A 49 -2.87 2.65 3.59
C VAL A 49 -2.57 4.10 3.98
N LEU A 50 -3.54 4.81 4.55
CA LEU A 50 -3.37 6.19 5.00
C LEU A 50 -2.38 6.33 6.16
N ALA A 51 -2.40 5.39 7.10
CA ALA A 51 -1.42 5.34 8.18
C ALA A 51 -0.02 5.00 7.64
N GLY A 52 0.06 3.98 6.80
CA GLY A 52 1.30 3.50 6.19
C GLY A 52 1.99 4.58 5.37
N ILE A 53 1.29 5.28 4.49
CA ILE A 53 1.89 6.33 3.65
C ILE A 53 2.38 7.51 4.49
N ARG A 54 1.65 7.88 5.55
CA ARG A 54 2.01 9.00 6.42
C ARG A 54 3.27 8.70 7.23
N VAL A 55 3.39 7.48 7.76
CA VAL A 55 4.58 7.03 8.48
C VAL A 55 5.77 6.92 7.53
N ARG A 56 5.58 6.24 6.39
CA ARG A 56 6.66 5.92 5.45
C ARG A 56 7.21 7.14 4.70
N LEU A 57 6.40 8.19 4.53
CA LEU A 57 6.91 9.48 4.03
C LEU A 57 7.97 10.12 4.94
N ALA A 58 8.01 9.76 6.23
CA ALA A 58 9.00 10.24 7.18
C ALA A 58 10.26 9.37 7.24
N HIS A 59 10.29 8.21 6.59
CA HIS A 59 11.45 7.32 6.58
C HIS A 59 12.61 7.90 5.77
N GLU A 60 13.82 7.51 6.15
CA GLU A 60 14.99 7.64 5.29
C GLU A 60 14.89 6.68 4.10
N VAL A 61 15.58 6.99 3.00
CA VAL A 61 15.48 6.22 1.75
C VAL A 61 15.85 4.74 1.95
N ASP A 62 16.91 4.46 2.72
CA ASP A 62 17.36 3.08 2.96
C ASP A 62 16.39 2.29 3.85
N GLU A 63 15.81 2.94 4.85
CA GLU A 63 14.77 2.35 5.71
C GLU A 63 13.55 2.00 4.87
N GLU A 64 13.09 2.95 4.04
CA GLU A 64 11.93 2.74 3.19
C GLU A 64 12.13 1.65 2.14
N ARG A 65 13.36 1.52 1.62
CA ARG A 65 13.74 0.45 0.71
C ARG A 65 13.65 -0.93 1.36
N ALA A 66 14.09 -1.04 2.61
CA ALA A 66 14.01 -2.27 3.38
C ALA A 66 12.55 -2.66 3.65
N VAL A 67 11.72 -1.71 4.07
CA VAL A 67 10.28 -1.91 4.29
C VAL A 67 9.59 -2.34 3.00
N THR A 68 9.81 -1.61 1.91
CA THR A 68 9.22 -1.93 0.59
C THR A 68 9.57 -3.33 0.12
N THR A 69 10.81 -3.77 0.34
CA THR A 69 11.24 -5.13 0.00
C THR A 69 10.49 -6.19 0.82
N ASP A 70 10.24 -5.93 2.10
CA ASP A 70 9.46 -6.85 2.93
C ASP A 70 7.99 -6.92 2.51
N GLU A 71 7.38 -5.77 2.20
CA GLU A 71 6.00 -5.72 1.69
C GLU A 71 5.84 -6.52 0.39
N LEU A 72 6.77 -6.34 -0.55
CA LEU A 72 6.79 -7.12 -1.79
C LEU A 72 6.96 -8.62 -1.55
N ARG A 73 7.81 -9.01 -0.59
CA ARG A 73 8.00 -10.42 -0.21
C ARG A 73 6.71 -11.02 0.34
N ARG A 74 5.97 -10.28 1.17
CA ARG A 74 4.68 -10.73 1.72
C ARG A 74 3.64 -10.89 0.61
N LEU A 75 3.48 -9.89 -0.25
CA LEU A 75 2.57 -9.96 -1.40
C LEU A 75 2.90 -11.14 -2.33
N ALA A 76 4.18 -11.35 -2.66
CA ALA A 76 4.60 -12.47 -3.47
C ALA A 76 4.28 -13.81 -2.80
N ARG A 77 4.51 -13.92 -1.49
CA ARG A 77 4.19 -15.13 -0.73
C ARG A 77 2.69 -15.43 -0.77
N SER A 78 1.82 -14.45 -0.51
CA SER A 78 0.38 -14.66 -0.49
C SER A 78 -0.13 -15.12 -1.85
N ARG A 79 0.31 -14.48 -2.93
CA ARG A 79 -0.02 -14.90 -4.30
C ARG A 79 0.45 -16.31 -4.62
N LEU A 80 1.65 -16.70 -4.15
CA LEU A 80 2.14 -18.07 -4.33
C LEU A 80 1.30 -19.09 -3.55
N VAL A 81 0.87 -18.75 -2.33
CA VAL A 81 -0.03 -19.61 -1.54
C VAL A 81 -1.36 -19.78 -2.26
N GLU A 82 -1.99 -18.69 -2.69
CA GLU A 82 -3.25 -18.72 -3.47
C GLU A 82 -3.11 -19.65 -4.67
N LEU A 83 -2.10 -19.43 -5.52
CA LEU A 83 -1.86 -20.25 -6.72
C LEU A 83 -1.65 -21.74 -6.43
N VAL A 84 -0.93 -22.08 -5.35
CA VAL A 84 -0.68 -23.48 -4.99
C VAL A 84 -1.91 -24.12 -4.34
N THR A 85 -2.76 -23.35 -3.64
CA THR A 85 -3.97 -23.86 -3.01
C THR A 85 -5.19 -23.93 -3.95
N GLU A 86 -5.27 -23.07 -4.96
CA GLU A 86 -6.32 -23.11 -5.98
C GLU A 86 -6.11 -24.24 -7.01
N GLY A 87 -4.91 -24.80 -7.08
CA GLY A 87 -4.52 -25.87 -8.01
C GLY A 87 -4.88 -27.30 -7.56
N TRP A 88 -5.66 -27.48 -6.49
CA TRP A 88 -6.06 -28.80 -5.96
C TRP A 88 -7.56 -28.90 -5.70
#